data_AF-H2XTJ6-F1
#
_entry.id   AF-H2XTJ6-F1
#
_cell.length_a   1.000
_cell.length_b   1.000
_cell.length_c   1.000
_cell.angle_alpha   90.00
_cell.angle_beta   90.00
_cell.angle_gamma   90.00
#
_symmetry.space_group_name_H-M   'P 1'
#
loop_
_entity.id
_entity.type
_entity.pdbx_description
1 polymer ?
#
loop_
_entity_poly.entity_id
_entity_poly.type
_entity_poly.pdbx_seq_one_letter_code
_entity_poly.pdbx_strand_id
1 'polypeptide(L)'
;MTWPTKCDAVSGMAGTGFDTLLYGVSNGEVWIVDVLDITTFHTTKLTHCTRNKASVTCVAWFGEDQQFAVGFADGKIVLATRDGNSNIATIDACQHEVIQLAWDPTGSHLAVHEALQSNVKIWCNHGDAWNAIYTLKHNTTVTAMLWCPVADSSVSNFLTFVIGGKDGMVNVWNLSLSVDYSEVRTTSSETFSTQKNLKLANFSKSAIGIKDMPMKTTFSDCCIVSKLNCSAGGAITTIQFNPTSDLLATGGNTGWLAVWSLHDGTLLQSKEGDGAVSSLSWLSDFLLVSSFSN
;
A
#
# COMPACT_ATOMS: atom_id res chain seq x y z
N MET A 1 8.35 -13.14 -0.58
CA MET A 1 9.32 -12.48 -1.47
C MET A 1 8.60 -11.39 -2.26
N THR A 2 9.29 -10.33 -2.66
CA THR A 2 8.70 -9.19 -3.38
C THR A 2 9.77 -8.49 -4.22
N TRP A 3 9.35 -7.92 -5.35
CA TRP A 3 10.15 -7.03 -6.18
C TRP A 3 9.82 -5.58 -5.83
N PRO A 4 10.70 -4.62 -6.12
CA PRO A 4 10.36 -3.20 -6.06
C PRO A 4 9.16 -2.91 -6.98
N THR A 5 8.14 -2.24 -6.45
CA THR A 5 6.93 -1.91 -7.21
C THR A 5 7.19 -0.82 -8.26
N LYS A 6 8.17 0.05 -8.00
CA LYS A 6 8.63 1.10 -8.89
C LYS A 6 10.13 0.96 -9.12
N CYS A 7 10.52 0.75 -10.37
CA CYS A 7 11.92 0.78 -10.80
C CYS A 7 12.18 2.18 -11.39
N ASP A 8 13.05 2.97 -10.76
CA ASP A 8 13.39 4.29 -11.30
C ASP A 8 14.24 4.13 -12.56
N ALA A 9 13.72 4.58 -13.70
CA ALA A 9 14.40 4.56 -15.00
C ALA A 9 15.72 5.37 -15.04
N VAL A 10 16.04 6.11 -13.98
CA VAL A 10 17.22 6.99 -13.88
C VAL A 10 18.43 6.27 -13.27
N SER A 11 18.27 5.08 -12.70
CA SER A 11 19.39 4.24 -12.24
C SER A 11 20.33 3.82 -13.38
N GLY A 12 19.95 4.03 -14.64
CA GLY A 12 20.81 3.91 -15.82
C GLY A 12 22.02 4.86 -15.85
N MET A 13 22.08 5.90 -15.01
CA MET A 13 23.26 6.77 -14.90
C MET A 13 24.03 6.65 -13.58
N ALA A 14 23.59 5.79 -12.65
CA ALA A 14 24.32 5.44 -11.43
C ALA A 14 24.43 3.91 -11.24
N GLY A 15 24.80 3.19 -12.30
CA GLY A 15 25.79 2.10 -12.19
C GLY A 15 25.42 0.74 -11.58
N THR A 16 24.17 0.40 -11.27
CA THR A 16 23.81 -1.00 -10.93
C THR A 16 22.49 -1.41 -11.59
N GLY A 17 22.54 -1.77 -12.87
CA GLY A 17 21.38 -2.27 -13.64
C GLY A 17 21.17 -3.76 -13.47
N PHE A 18 20.86 -4.20 -12.25
CA PHE A 18 20.62 -5.61 -11.91
C PHE A 18 19.26 -5.72 -11.21
N ASP A 19 18.49 -6.78 -11.51
CA ASP A 19 17.18 -6.97 -10.88
C ASP A 19 17.35 -7.38 -9.41
N THR A 20 16.82 -6.59 -8.48
CA THR A 20 16.92 -6.88 -7.05
C THR A 20 15.62 -7.46 -6.48
N LEU A 21 15.72 -8.56 -5.74
CA LEU A 21 14.60 -9.24 -5.06
C LEU A 21 14.78 -9.18 -3.53
N LEU A 22 13.71 -8.87 -2.81
CA LEU A 22 13.65 -8.96 -1.34
C LEU A 22 12.88 -10.22 -0.91
N TYR A 23 13.43 -10.98 0.03
CA TYR A 23 12.71 -12.09 0.65
C TYR A 23 13.01 -12.22 2.13
N GLY A 24 12.03 -12.77 2.86
CA GLY A 24 12.15 -13.12 4.25
C GLY A 24 12.01 -14.62 4.45
N VAL A 25 12.58 -15.11 5.54
CA VAL A 25 12.62 -16.53 5.88
C VAL A 25 11.92 -16.75 7.23
N SER A 26 11.41 -17.96 7.45
CA SER A 26 10.64 -18.30 8.66
C SER A 26 11.45 -18.27 9.97
N ASN A 27 12.79 -18.27 9.86
CA ASN A 27 13.70 -18.05 10.98
C ASN A 27 13.82 -16.56 11.38
N GLY A 28 13.13 -15.66 10.66
CA GLY A 28 13.12 -14.22 10.91
C GLY A 28 14.20 -13.43 10.18
N GLU A 29 14.98 -14.08 9.33
CA GLU A 29 16.00 -13.42 8.51
C GLU A 29 15.41 -12.76 7.28
N VAL A 30 16.00 -11.63 6.91
CA VAL A 30 15.66 -10.87 5.71
C VAL A 30 16.87 -10.79 4.80
N TRP A 31 16.65 -11.00 3.52
CA TRP A 31 17.70 -11.17 2.52
C TRP A 31 17.33 -10.42 1.23
N ILE A 32 18.36 -9.91 0.57
CA ILE A 32 18.27 -9.35 -0.78
C ILE A 32 19.05 -10.27 -1.74
N VAL A 33 18.51 -10.47 -2.94
CA VAL A 33 19.19 -11.11 -4.06
C VAL A 33 19.34 -10.10 -5.19
N ASP A 34 20.57 -9.84 -5.60
CA ASP A 34 20.89 -9.09 -6.81
C ASP A 34 21.13 -10.07 -7.95
N VAL A 35 20.29 -10.03 -8.98
CA VAL A 35 20.41 -10.88 -10.17
C VAL A 35 21.25 -10.14 -11.20
N LEU A 36 22.51 -10.57 -11.35
CA LEU A 36 23.49 -9.90 -12.21
C LEU A 36 23.34 -10.31 -13.68
N ASP A 37 23.09 -11.61 -13.90
CA ASP A 37 22.75 -12.19 -15.19
C ASP A 37 21.95 -13.49 -14.99
N ILE A 38 21.71 -14.24 -16.08
CA ILE A 38 20.96 -15.51 -16.07
C ILE A 38 21.60 -16.62 -15.21
N THR A 39 22.85 -16.46 -14.77
CA THR A 39 23.64 -17.48 -14.06
C THR A 39 24.25 -17.01 -12.74
N THR A 40 24.34 -15.70 -12.52
CA THR A 40 25.02 -15.11 -11.37
C THR A 40 24.07 -14.24 -10.58
N PHE A 41 24.04 -14.49 -9.28
CA PHE A 41 23.29 -13.71 -8.33
C PHE A 41 24.10 -13.56 -7.05
N HIS A 42 23.97 -12.42 -6.39
CA HIS A 42 24.58 -12.14 -5.09
C HIS A 42 23.49 -12.03 -4.03
N THR A 43 23.65 -12.77 -2.94
CA THR A 43 22.69 -12.77 -1.84
C THR A 43 23.30 -12.09 -0.61
N THR A 44 22.62 -11.07 -0.10
CA THR A 44 23.07 -10.28 1.05
C THR A 44 22.06 -10.35 2.17
N LYS A 45 22.50 -10.73 3.38
CA LYS A 45 21.66 -10.71 4.57
C LYS A 45 21.51 -9.29 5.09
N LEU A 46 20.28 -8.85 5.32
CA LEU A 46 19.98 -7.56 5.95
C LEU A 46 19.82 -7.74 7.45
N THR A 47 20.92 -7.56 8.18
CA THR A 47 20.96 -7.77 9.64
C THR A 47 20.16 -6.72 10.40
N HIS A 48 20.05 -5.51 9.85
CA HIS A 48 19.35 -4.38 10.47
C HIS A 48 17.83 -4.50 10.49
N CYS A 49 17.25 -5.40 9.69
CA CYS A 49 15.81 -5.69 9.68
C CYS A 49 15.49 -7.17 9.97
N THR A 50 16.46 -7.95 10.45
CA THR A 50 16.27 -9.36 10.85
C THR A 50 15.76 -9.45 12.29
N ARG A 51 14.85 -10.40 12.58
CA ARG A 51 14.34 -10.67 13.93
C ARG A 51 14.40 -12.16 14.29
N ASN A 52 15.43 -12.57 15.01
CA ASN A 52 15.71 -13.99 15.36
C ASN A 52 14.63 -14.74 16.17
N LYS A 53 13.54 -14.07 16.58
CA LYS A 53 12.47 -14.65 17.42
C LYS A 53 11.08 -14.54 16.80
N ALA A 54 10.99 -14.10 15.54
CA ALA A 54 9.72 -13.95 14.85
C ALA A 54 9.90 -14.29 13.37
N SER A 55 9.07 -15.19 12.85
CA SER A 55 9.06 -15.54 11.42
C SER A 55 8.75 -14.29 10.58
N VAL A 56 9.43 -14.14 9.44
CA VAL A 56 8.95 -13.21 8.41
C VAL A 56 7.76 -13.84 7.71
N THR A 57 6.67 -13.09 7.59
CA THR A 57 5.37 -13.61 7.13
C THR A 57 4.93 -12.91 5.85
N CYS A 58 5.29 -11.65 5.69
CA CYS A 58 5.08 -10.89 4.46
C CYS A 58 6.15 -9.80 4.29
N VAL A 59 6.36 -9.40 3.04
CA VAL A 59 7.28 -8.31 2.67
C VAL A 59 6.64 -7.47 1.57
N ALA A 60 6.84 -6.16 1.61
CA ALA A 60 6.36 -5.23 0.59
C ALA A 60 7.42 -4.17 0.31
N TRP A 61 7.73 -3.95 -0.97
CA TRP A 61 8.79 -3.02 -1.38
C TRP A 61 8.28 -2.01 -2.40
N PHE A 62 8.29 -0.73 -2.03
CA PHE A 62 7.80 0.33 -2.91
C PHE A 62 8.75 0.60 -4.08
N GLY A 63 10.03 0.86 -3.82
CA GLY A 63 11.05 1.11 -4.84
C GLY A 63 12.46 0.91 -4.27
N GLU A 64 13.45 0.65 -5.12
CA GLU A 64 14.79 0.19 -4.69
C GLU A 64 15.47 1.13 -3.69
N ASP A 65 15.41 2.43 -3.95
CA ASP A 65 15.99 3.47 -3.09
C ASP A 65 15.06 3.90 -1.94
N GLN A 66 13.87 3.30 -1.85
CA GLN A 66 12.85 3.62 -0.86
C GLN A 66 12.71 2.53 0.20
N GLN A 67 11.95 2.85 1.25
CA GLN A 67 11.68 1.92 2.33
C GLN A 67 10.92 0.69 1.83
N PHE A 68 11.33 -0.48 2.26
CA PHE A 68 10.52 -1.69 2.26
C PHE A 68 9.97 -1.96 3.67
N ALA A 69 8.91 -2.74 3.72
CA ALA A 69 8.26 -3.19 4.94
C ALA A 69 8.39 -4.71 5.07
N VAL A 70 8.74 -5.16 6.28
CA VAL A 70 8.84 -6.57 6.66
C VAL A 70 7.85 -6.82 7.79
N GLY A 71 6.86 -7.66 7.55
CA GLY A 71 5.88 -8.09 8.54
C GLY A 71 6.30 -9.39 9.20
N PHE A 72 6.03 -9.49 10.50
CA PHE A 72 6.44 -10.62 11.33
C PHE A 72 5.26 -11.30 12.02
N ALA A 73 5.47 -12.56 12.41
CA ALA A 73 4.50 -13.36 13.16
C ALA A 73 4.19 -12.81 14.56
N ASP A 74 5.06 -11.97 15.13
CA ASP A 74 4.85 -11.32 16.43
C ASP A 74 4.03 -10.01 16.33
N GLY A 75 3.45 -9.73 15.17
CA GLY A 75 2.61 -8.54 14.93
C GLY A 75 3.39 -7.25 14.67
N LYS A 76 4.73 -7.34 14.63
CA LYS A 76 5.59 -6.18 14.36
C LYS A 76 5.89 -6.03 12.88
N ILE A 77 6.18 -4.80 12.51
CA ILE A 77 6.64 -4.44 11.17
C ILE A 77 7.97 -3.72 11.32
N VAL A 78 8.96 -4.10 10.51
CA VAL A 78 10.20 -3.34 10.37
C VAL A 78 10.19 -2.66 9.02
N LEU A 79 10.36 -1.35 9.04
CA LEU A 79 10.62 -0.52 7.87
C LEU A 79 12.12 -0.29 7.78
N ALA A 80 12.69 -0.54 6.61
CA ALA A 80 14.11 -0.38 6.38
C ALA A 80 14.39 -0.04 4.92
N THR A 81 15.59 0.47 4.67
CA THR A 81 16.16 0.66 3.34
C THR A 81 17.22 -0.41 3.08
N ARG A 82 17.59 -0.61 1.82
CA ARG A 82 18.63 -1.56 1.40
C ARG A 82 19.96 -1.31 2.14
N ASP A 83 20.38 -0.06 2.22
CA ASP A 83 21.68 0.33 2.78
C ASP A 83 21.72 0.35 4.31
N GLY A 84 20.57 0.30 4.98
CA GLY A 84 20.46 0.34 6.45
C GLY A 84 20.91 1.65 7.12
N ASN A 85 21.38 2.63 6.34
CA ASN A 85 22.02 3.85 6.84
C ASN A 85 21.04 4.94 7.34
N SER A 86 19.75 4.86 7.04
CA SER A 86 18.76 5.81 7.59
C SER A 86 17.33 5.26 7.62
N ASN A 87 16.57 5.72 8.61
CA ASN A 87 15.12 5.54 8.78
C ASN A 87 14.64 4.10 9.01
N ILE A 88 15.36 3.32 9.83
CA ILE A 88 14.83 2.06 10.32
C ILE A 88 13.78 2.36 11.39
N ALA A 89 12.55 1.91 11.17
CA ALA A 89 11.47 2.03 12.15
C ALA A 89 10.92 0.64 12.49
N THR A 90 10.65 0.40 13.77
CA THR A 90 9.91 -0.79 14.21
C THR A 90 8.54 -0.34 14.69
N ILE A 91 7.49 -0.85 14.06
CA ILE A 91 6.11 -0.55 14.37
C ILE A 91 5.51 -1.76 15.10
N ASP A 92 4.90 -1.50 16.25
CA ASP A 92 4.05 -2.47 16.95
C ASP A 92 2.62 -2.34 16.41
N ALA A 93 2.33 -3.04 15.30
CA ALA A 93 1.16 -2.75 14.46
C ALA A 93 -0.07 -3.59 14.84
N CYS A 94 0.17 -4.83 15.25
CA CYS A 94 -0.81 -5.90 15.37
C CYS A 94 -0.56 -6.73 16.64
N GLN A 95 -1.62 -7.35 17.19
CA GLN A 95 -1.49 -8.26 18.33
C GLN A 95 -1.19 -9.70 17.90
N HIS A 96 -1.51 -10.02 16.65
CA HIS A 96 -1.26 -11.29 15.99
C HIS A 96 -0.39 -11.09 14.74
N GLU A 97 -0.10 -12.19 14.06
CA GLU A 97 0.70 -12.22 12.84
C GLU A 97 0.25 -11.22 11.78
N VAL A 98 1.22 -10.49 11.21
CA VAL A 98 1.00 -9.64 10.03
C VAL A 98 0.98 -10.55 8.80
N ILE A 99 -0.15 -10.63 8.10
CA ILE A 99 -0.31 -11.57 6.98
C ILE A 99 -0.18 -10.92 5.61
N GLN A 100 -0.43 -9.62 5.52
CA GLN A 100 -0.31 -8.90 4.25
C GLN A 100 0.13 -7.45 4.46
N LEU A 101 1.01 -7.00 3.58
CA LEU A 101 1.51 -5.64 3.49
C LEU A 101 1.41 -5.16 2.04
N ALA A 102 1.01 -3.91 1.85
CA ALA A 102 1.02 -3.29 0.52
C ALA A 102 1.22 -1.78 0.63
N TRP A 103 2.22 -1.27 -0.10
CA TRP A 103 2.40 0.17 -0.29
C TRP A 103 1.36 0.72 -1.27
N ASP A 104 0.91 1.92 -0.98
CA ASP A 104 0.10 2.69 -1.93
C ASP A 104 0.95 3.15 -3.14
N PRO A 105 0.34 3.56 -4.26
CA PRO A 105 1.07 3.96 -5.46
C PRO A 105 1.99 5.18 -5.28
N THR A 106 1.81 5.95 -4.20
CA THR A 106 2.66 7.11 -3.89
C THR A 106 3.82 6.78 -2.94
N GLY A 107 3.80 5.62 -2.27
CA GLY A 107 4.81 5.21 -1.28
C GLY A 107 4.68 5.90 0.08
N SER A 108 3.58 6.62 0.33
CA SER A 108 3.36 7.38 1.56
C SER A 108 2.52 6.64 2.61
N HIS A 109 1.77 5.62 2.19
CA HIS A 109 0.87 4.84 3.03
C HIS A 109 1.13 3.35 2.91
N LEU A 110 1.10 2.66 4.05
CA LEU A 110 1.25 1.21 4.13
C LEU A 110 -0.06 0.58 4.61
N ALA A 111 -0.67 -0.24 3.76
CA ALA A 111 -1.77 -1.10 4.18
C ALA A 111 -1.21 -2.31 4.93
N VAL A 112 -1.80 -2.59 6.10
CA VAL A 112 -1.41 -3.66 7.01
C VAL A 112 -2.64 -4.50 7.34
N HIS A 113 -2.55 -5.80 7.09
CA HIS A 113 -3.59 -6.76 7.46
C HIS A 113 -3.07 -7.77 8.49
N GLU A 114 -3.86 -7.95 9.54
CA GLU A 114 -3.60 -8.83 10.67
C GLU A 114 -4.39 -10.13 10.54
N ALA A 115 -3.76 -11.26 10.91
CA ALA A 115 -4.40 -12.55 10.93
C ALA A 115 -5.70 -12.54 11.75
N LEU A 116 -6.73 -13.22 11.22
CA LEU A 116 -8.05 -13.39 11.85
C LEU A 116 -8.88 -12.11 12.02
N GLN A 117 -8.34 -10.94 11.66
CA GLN A 117 -9.06 -9.68 11.75
C GLN A 117 -9.85 -9.37 10.47
N SER A 118 -10.99 -8.71 10.63
CA SER A 118 -11.84 -8.26 9.53
C SER A 118 -11.55 -6.83 9.09
N ASN A 119 -10.52 -6.19 9.64
CA ASN A 119 -10.11 -4.84 9.28
C ASN A 119 -8.70 -4.79 8.71
N VAL A 120 -8.49 -3.85 7.80
CA VAL A 120 -7.17 -3.45 7.30
C VAL A 120 -6.85 -2.09 7.88
N LYS A 121 -5.65 -1.92 8.43
CA LYS A 121 -5.16 -0.63 8.94
C LYS A 121 -4.28 0.03 7.88
N ILE A 122 -4.46 1.32 7.66
CA ILE A 122 -3.59 2.12 6.80
C ILE A 122 -2.70 2.96 7.69
N TRP A 123 -1.39 2.80 7.52
CA TRP A 123 -0.37 3.47 8.30
C TRP A 123 0.30 4.55 7.46
N CYS A 124 0.64 5.67 8.10
CA CYS A 124 1.38 6.76 7.50
C CYS A 124 2.48 7.22 8.48
N ASN A 125 3.60 7.70 7.94
CA ASN A 125 4.60 8.37 8.75
C ASN A 125 4.25 9.86 8.89
N HIS A 126 4.11 10.33 10.13
CA HIS A 126 3.91 11.75 10.40
C HIS A 126 5.02 12.26 11.32
N GLY A 127 6.01 12.92 10.71
CA GLY A 127 7.23 13.37 11.41
C GLY A 127 8.11 12.18 11.78
N ASP A 128 8.14 11.87 13.08
CA ASP A 128 9.02 10.84 13.67
C ASP A 128 8.29 9.55 14.05
N ALA A 129 6.97 9.46 13.80
CA ALA A 129 6.16 8.32 14.23
C ALA A 129 5.23 7.81 13.14
N TRP A 130 5.16 6.48 13.05
CA TRP A 130 4.18 5.77 12.25
C TRP A 130 2.89 5.60 13.05
N ASN A 131 1.77 5.99 12.45
CA ASN A 131 0.46 5.88 13.07
C ASN A 131 -0.55 5.25 12.10
N ALA A 132 -1.48 4.47 12.64
CA ALA A 132 -2.63 4.00 11.88
C ALA A 132 -3.62 5.15 11.69
N ILE A 133 -3.72 5.66 10.47
CA ILE A 133 -4.58 6.80 10.11
C ILE A 133 -5.98 6.36 9.68
N TYR A 134 -6.11 5.16 9.11
CA TYR A 134 -7.39 4.56 8.74
C TYR A 134 -7.53 3.15 9.29
N THR A 135 -8.77 2.77 9.60
CA THR A 135 -9.17 1.39 9.90
C THR A 135 -10.36 1.02 9.03
N LEU A 136 -10.09 0.29 7.95
CA LEU A 136 -11.07 -0.10 6.94
C LEU A 136 -11.73 -1.41 7.39
N LYS A 137 -12.99 -1.35 7.79
CA LYS A 137 -13.71 -2.51 8.35
C LYS A 137 -14.45 -3.28 7.25
N HIS A 138 -14.24 -4.59 7.23
CA HIS A 138 -15.03 -5.54 6.46
C HIS A 138 -15.98 -6.32 7.39
N ASN A 139 -17.06 -6.88 6.84
CA ASN A 139 -18.05 -7.64 7.62
C ASN A 139 -17.54 -9.03 8.04
N THR A 140 -16.54 -9.54 7.33
CA THR A 140 -15.94 -10.86 7.52
C THR A 140 -14.42 -10.77 7.40
N THR A 141 -13.71 -11.87 7.69
CA THR A 141 -12.26 -11.96 7.51
C THR A 141 -11.87 -11.55 6.10
N VAL A 142 -10.90 -10.64 6.01
CA VAL A 142 -10.35 -10.18 4.74
C VAL A 142 -9.50 -11.30 4.14
N THR A 143 -9.69 -11.56 2.85
CA THR A 143 -9.00 -12.63 2.12
C THR A 143 -8.22 -12.11 0.92
N ALA A 144 -8.52 -10.89 0.45
CA ALA A 144 -7.75 -10.19 -0.56
C ALA A 144 -7.74 -8.69 -0.28
N MET A 145 -6.64 -8.01 -0.56
CA MET A 145 -6.57 -6.55 -0.52
C MET A 145 -5.64 -6.02 -1.61
N LEU A 146 -5.94 -4.85 -2.16
CA LEU A 146 -5.19 -4.27 -3.27
C LEU A 146 -5.34 -2.75 -3.34
N TRP A 147 -4.23 -2.02 -3.51
CA TRP A 147 -4.26 -0.61 -3.90
C TRP A 147 -4.51 -0.47 -5.39
N CYS A 148 -5.30 0.53 -5.77
CA CYS A 148 -5.34 0.96 -7.16
C CYS A 148 -3.94 1.45 -7.58
N PRO A 149 -3.37 0.94 -8.69
CA PRO A 149 -2.00 1.26 -9.08
C PRO A 149 -1.85 2.67 -9.64
N VAL A 150 -2.95 3.30 -10.05
CA VAL A 150 -2.97 4.70 -10.48
C VAL A 150 -3.28 5.55 -9.26
N ALA A 151 -2.33 6.39 -8.86
CA ALA A 151 -2.64 7.53 -7.99
C ALA A 151 -3.50 8.47 -8.83
N ASP A 152 -4.79 8.59 -8.51
CA ASP A 152 -5.75 9.33 -9.32
C ASP A 152 -5.22 10.75 -9.57
N SER A 153 -4.83 11.00 -10.81
CA SER A 153 -3.95 12.12 -11.13
C SER A 153 -4.77 13.41 -11.26
N SER A 154 -4.34 14.43 -10.54
CA SER A 154 -4.66 15.86 -10.70
C SER A 154 -6.03 16.41 -10.27
N VAL A 155 -7.08 15.59 -10.13
CA VAL A 155 -8.44 16.11 -9.81
C VAL A 155 -8.97 15.60 -8.48
N SER A 156 -8.52 14.44 -8.03
CA SER A 156 -9.06 13.79 -6.84
C SER A 156 -7.94 13.55 -5.84
N ASN A 157 -8.10 14.08 -4.63
CA ASN A 157 -7.15 13.88 -3.53
C ASN A 157 -7.49 12.59 -2.80
N PHE A 158 -7.71 11.48 -3.51
CA PHE A 158 -7.97 10.20 -2.86
C PHE A 158 -7.17 9.05 -3.44
N LEU A 159 -6.88 8.08 -2.58
CA LEU A 159 -6.38 6.76 -2.98
C LEU A 159 -7.54 5.77 -2.98
N THR A 160 -7.60 4.93 -4.00
CA THR A 160 -8.58 3.84 -4.06
C THR A 160 -7.97 2.56 -3.51
N PHE A 161 -8.66 1.92 -2.57
CA PHE A 161 -8.24 0.65 -1.97
C PHE A 161 -9.38 -0.36 -2.00
N VAL A 162 -9.07 -1.61 -2.33
CA VAL A 162 -10.06 -2.67 -2.49
C VAL A 162 -9.80 -3.77 -1.48
N ILE A 163 -10.87 -4.24 -0.84
CA ILE A 163 -10.85 -5.32 0.15
C ILE A 163 -11.88 -6.37 -0.26
N GLY A 164 -11.44 -7.62 -0.41
CA GLY A 164 -12.29 -8.80 -0.58
C GLY A 164 -12.40 -9.60 0.71
N GLY A 165 -13.60 -10.09 1.00
CA GLY A 165 -13.90 -10.87 2.19
C GLY A 165 -14.18 -12.35 1.92
N LYS A 166 -14.21 -13.11 3.02
CA LYS A 166 -14.63 -14.52 3.03
C LYS A 166 -16.11 -14.72 2.66
N ASP A 167 -16.93 -13.68 2.78
CA ASP A 167 -18.36 -13.67 2.40
C ASP A 167 -18.61 -13.48 0.90
N GLY A 168 -17.57 -13.27 0.08
CA GLY A 168 -17.73 -13.00 -1.34
C GLY A 168 -18.02 -11.55 -1.70
N MET A 169 -18.00 -10.67 -0.70
CA MET A 169 -18.14 -9.24 -0.92
C MET A 169 -16.78 -8.60 -1.20
N VAL A 170 -16.79 -7.61 -2.07
CA VAL A 170 -15.66 -6.72 -2.31
C VAL A 170 -16.09 -5.29 -2.03
N ASN A 171 -15.39 -4.62 -1.11
CA ASN A 171 -15.59 -3.21 -0.79
C ASN A 171 -14.50 -2.37 -1.46
N VAL A 172 -14.91 -1.35 -2.20
CA VAL A 172 -14.04 -0.34 -2.80
C VAL A 172 -14.09 0.92 -1.92
N TRP A 173 -12.92 1.36 -1.45
CA TRP A 173 -12.74 2.49 -0.55
C TRP A 173 -12.03 3.63 -1.25
N ASN A 174 -12.48 4.86 -0.99
CA ASN A 174 -11.71 6.06 -1.26
C ASN A 174 -11.17 6.62 0.05
N LEU A 175 -9.86 6.85 0.08
CA LEU A 175 -9.13 7.39 1.23
C LEU A 175 -8.63 8.77 0.89
N SER A 176 -9.12 9.79 1.60
CA SER A 176 -8.68 11.16 1.36
C SER A 176 -7.19 11.33 1.73
N LEU A 177 -6.46 12.00 0.86
CA LEU A 177 -5.13 12.52 1.06
C LEU A 177 -5.28 13.97 1.54
N SER A 178 -5.44 14.22 2.84
CA SER A 178 -5.44 15.62 3.28
C SER A 178 -4.03 16.20 3.17
N VAL A 179 -3.92 17.27 2.38
CA VAL A 179 -2.82 18.22 2.48
C VAL A 179 -3.29 19.32 3.42
N ASP A 180 -3.11 19.15 4.73
CA ASP A 180 -3.30 20.26 5.66
C ASP A 180 -2.10 21.21 5.56
N TYR A 181 -2.14 22.12 4.60
CA TYR A 181 -1.54 23.45 4.74
C TYR A 181 -2.65 24.45 5.08
N SER A 182 -3.14 24.41 6.32
CA SER A 182 -3.80 25.58 6.90
C SER A 182 -2.79 26.38 7.69
N GLU A 183 -2.04 27.26 7.00
CA GLU A 183 -1.72 28.53 7.65
C GLU A 183 -3.07 29.20 7.90
N VAL A 184 -3.54 29.16 9.14
CA VAL A 184 -4.57 30.09 9.61
C VAL A 184 -3.97 31.49 9.47
N ARG A 185 -4.17 32.10 8.30
CA ARG A 185 -4.16 33.55 8.18
C ARG A 185 -5.39 34.04 8.93
N THR A 186 -5.25 34.24 10.23
CA THR A 186 -6.06 35.23 10.94
C THR A 186 -5.66 36.60 10.38
N THR A 187 -6.23 36.95 9.23
CA THR A 187 -6.32 38.35 8.82
C THR A 187 -7.26 39.03 9.80
N SER A 188 -6.70 39.60 10.87
CA SER A 188 -7.31 40.78 11.47
C SER A 188 -7.32 41.84 10.39
N SER A 189 -8.49 42.01 9.78
CA SER A 189 -8.78 43.10 8.86
C SER A 189 -8.51 44.42 9.60
N GLU A 190 -7.43 45.12 9.24
CA GLU A 190 -7.45 46.57 8.99
C GLU A 190 -6.46 46.91 7.86
N THR A 191 -7.04 47.02 6.67
CA THR A 191 -6.81 47.98 5.57
C THR A 191 -5.44 48.63 5.28
N PHE A 192 -5.15 48.63 3.96
CA PHE A 192 -4.51 49.64 3.09
C PHE A 192 -3.09 49.43 2.54
N SER A 193 -3.09 49.41 1.19
CA SER A 193 -2.12 50.01 0.25
C SER A 193 -0.92 49.20 -0.24
N THR A 194 -1.09 48.74 -1.48
CA THR A 194 -0.23 48.89 -2.67
C THR A 194 1.30 48.69 -2.61
N GLN A 195 1.72 47.83 -3.55
CA GLN A 195 2.95 47.85 -4.37
C GLN A 195 4.09 46.88 -4.01
N LYS A 196 4.45 46.09 -5.04
CA LYS A 196 5.80 45.72 -5.49
C LYS A 196 6.81 45.28 -4.42
N ASN A 197 7.20 44.00 -4.46
CA ASN A 197 8.44 43.57 -5.14
C ASN A 197 8.74 42.10 -4.86
N LEU A 198 9.34 41.45 -5.87
CA LEU A 198 10.11 40.22 -5.75
C LEU A 198 11.12 40.30 -4.61
N LYS A 199 11.20 39.24 -3.79
CA LYS A 199 12.44 38.81 -3.13
C LYS A 199 12.34 37.35 -2.71
N LEU A 200 13.17 36.51 -3.33
CA LEU A 200 13.67 35.29 -2.71
C LEU A 200 14.36 35.68 -1.39
N ALA A 201 14.01 35.01 -0.29
CA ALA A 201 14.83 35.02 0.91
C ALA A 201 14.67 33.73 1.72
N ASN A 202 15.78 33.00 1.82
CA ASN A 202 16.09 32.04 2.86
C ASN A 202 15.90 32.65 4.26
N PHE A 203 15.23 31.96 5.18
CA PHE A 203 15.39 32.13 6.63
C PHE A 203 15.10 30.77 7.30
N SER A 204 16.12 30.00 7.68
CA SER A 204 16.85 30.02 8.97
C SER A 204 15.97 29.77 10.20
N LYS A 205 16.19 28.61 10.83
CA LYS A 205 15.82 28.24 12.20
C LYS A 205 16.00 29.42 13.17
N SER A 206 14.94 29.80 13.89
CA SER A 206 15.05 30.23 15.29
C SER A 206 13.69 30.24 16.01
N ALA A 207 13.59 29.36 16.99
CA ALA A 207 13.04 29.55 18.33
C ALA A 207 11.90 30.57 18.54
N ILE A 208 10.67 30.06 18.62
CA ILE A 208 9.62 30.59 19.51
C ILE A 208 9.02 29.37 20.21
N GLY A 209 9.08 29.37 21.54
CA GLY A 209 8.53 28.31 22.38
C GLY A 209 7.01 28.27 22.28
N ILE A 210 6.49 27.39 21.45
CA ILE A 210 5.08 26.98 21.46
C ILE A 210 5.04 25.76 22.38
N LYS A 211 4.45 25.92 23.57
CA LYS A 211 4.14 24.80 24.47
C LYS A 211 3.35 23.75 23.68
N ASP A 212 3.79 22.49 23.79
CA ASP A 212 3.18 21.31 23.19
C ASP A 212 1.65 21.37 23.28
N MET A 213 1.04 21.75 22.17
CA MET A 213 -0.36 21.53 21.91
C MET A 213 -0.41 20.21 21.16
N PRO A 214 -1.11 19.17 21.63
CA PRO A 214 -1.26 17.96 20.83
C PRO A 214 -1.98 18.37 19.54
N MET A 215 -1.23 18.43 18.44
CA MET A 215 -1.76 18.60 17.10
C MET A 215 -2.65 17.39 16.84
N LYS A 216 -3.95 17.55 17.09
CA LYS A 216 -4.96 16.58 16.72
C LYS A 216 -5.19 16.77 15.22
N THR A 217 -4.31 16.19 14.41
CA THR A 217 -4.53 16.08 12.96
C THR A 217 -5.78 15.23 12.76
N THR A 218 -6.87 15.89 12.40
CA THR A 218 -8.15 15.22 12.11
C THR A 218 -7.99 14.55 10.75
N PHE A 219 -7.63 13.26 10.74
CA PHE A 219 -7.49 12.53 9.49
C PHE A 219 -8.83 12.48 8.75
N SER A 220 -8.76 12.96 7.52
CA SER A 220 -9.81 13.23 6.54
C SER A 220 -10.66 12.01 6.19
N ASP A 221 -11.82 12.24 5.59
CA ASP A 221 -12.84 11.24 5.30
C ASP A 221 -12.31 9.99 4.57
N CYS A 222 -12.77 8.80 5.01
CA CYS A 222 -12.69 7.56 4.23
C CYS A 222 -14.10 6.99 4.07
N CYS A 223 -14.43 6.51 2.88
CA CYS A 223 -15.75 5.98 2.61
C CYS A 223 -15.72 4.81 1.63
N ILE A 224 -16.73 3.94 1.74
CA ILE A 224 -16.97 2.89 0.74
C ILE A 224 -17.74 3.53 -0.40
N VAL A 225 -17.15 3.51 -1.60
CA VAL A 225 -17.78 4.04 -2.82
C VAL A 225 -18.50 2.96 -3.62
N SER A 226 -18.15 1.69 -3.44
CA SER A 226 -18.83 0.57 -4.09
C SER A 226 -18.74 -0.70 -3.25
N LYS A 227 -19.80 -1.51 -3.32
CA LYS A 227 -19.85 -2.86 -2.75
C LYS A 227 -20.27 -3.82 -3.85
N LEU A 228 -19.37 -4.73 -4.19
CA LEU A 228 -19.54 -5.69 -5.27
C LEU A 228 -19.82 -7.06 -4.65
N ASN A 229 -20.88 -7.73 -5.10
CA ASN A 229 -21.22 -9.07 -4.65
C ASN A 229 -20.70 -10.07 -5.68
N CYS A 230 -19.53 -10.64 -5.41
CA CYS A 230 -18.72 -11.33 -6.41
C CYS A 230 -18.75 -12.84 -6.32
N SER A 231 -19.57 -13.42 -5.45
CA SER A 231 -19.77 -14.86 -5.43
C SER A 231 -21.12 -15.17 -4.79
N ALA A 232 -21.69 -16.33 -5.09
CA ALA A 232 -22.87 -16.83 -4.38
C ALA A 232 -22.52 -17.30 -2.94
N GLY A 233 -21.73 -16.52 -2.20
CA GLY A 233 -21.31 -16.77 -0.81
C GLY A 233 -19.94 -17.45 -0.62
N GLY A 234 -19.12 -17.51 -1.67
CA GLY A 234 -17.74 -18.03 -1.63
C GLY A 234 -16.68 -16.96 -1.32
N ALA A 235 -15.59 -17.34 -0.66
CA ALA A 235 -14.51 -16.43 -0.32
C ALA A 235 -13.81 -15.84 -1.56
N ILE A 236 -13.51 -14.55 -1.55
CA ILE A 236 -12.68 -13.92 -2.57
C ILE A 236 -11.24 -14.43 -2.45
N THR A 237 -10.69 -14.98 -3.52
CA THR A 237 -9.35 -15.54 -3.56
C THR A 237 -8.34 -14.59 -4.20
N THR A 238 -8.78 -13.76 -5.14
CA THR A 238 -7.91 -12.85 -5.87
C THR A 238 -8.68 -11.67 -6.45
N ILE A 239 -8.02 -10.52 -6.54
CA ILE A 239 -8.55 -9.26 -7.06
C ILE A 239 -7.45 -8.60 -7.88
N GLN A 240 -7.78 -8.01 -9.02
CA GLN A 240 -6.82 -7.28 -9.84
C GLN A 240 -7.45 -6.15 -10.65
N PHE A 241 -6.89 -4.95 -10.58
CA PHE A 241 -7.21 -3.87 -11.51
C PHE A 241 -6.65 -4.15 -12.90
N ASN A 242 -7.36 -3.73 -13.94
CA ASN A 242 -6.77 -3.64 -15.27
C ASN A 242 -5.73 -2.49 -15.33
N PRO A 243 -4.90 -2.41 -16.39
CA PRO A 243 -3.82 -1.41 -16.48
C PRO A 243 -4.30 0.04 -16.33
N THR A 244 -5.49 0.37 -16.84
CA THR A 244 -6.11 1.70 -16.77
C THR A 244 -6.87 1.99 -15.47
N SER A 245 -7.04 0.99 -14.61
CA SER A 245 -7.73 1.07 -13.30
C SER A 245 -9.21 1.48 -13.33
N ASP A 246 -9.88 1.31 -14.47
CA ASP A 246 -11.32 1.48 -14.64
C ASP A 246 -12.10 0.15 -14.47
N LEU A 247 -11.42 -0.98 -14.66
CA LEU A 247 -11.99 -2.31 -14.45
C LEU A 247 -11.35 -3.03 -13.27
N LEU A 248 -12.17 -3.83 -12.59
CA LEU A 248 -11.73 -4.72 -11.52
C LEU A 248 -12.10 -6.17 -11.86
N ALA A 249 -11.12 -7.05 -11.88
CA ALA A 249 -11.35 -8.50 -11.92
C ALA A 249 -11.35 -9.07 -10.50
N THR A 250 -12.27 -9.99 -10.23
CA THR A 250 -12.40 -10.69 -8.94
C THR A 250 -12.56 -12.18 -9.18
N GLY A 251 -11.83 -12.98 -8.43
CA GLY A 251 -11.93 -14.44 -8.42
C GLY A 251 -12.37 -14.96 -7.05
N GLY A 252 -13.21 -15.98 -7.05
CA GLY A 252 -13.72 -16.64 -5.86
C GLY A 252 -13.29 -18.10 -5.74
N ASN A 253 -13.39 -18.64 -4.52
CA ASN A 253 -13.05 -20.02 -4.22
C ASN A 253 -14.04 -21.05 -4.80
N THR A 254 -15.22 -20.62 -5.26
CA THR A 254 -16.21 -21.47 -5.96
C THR A 254 -16.04 -21.45 -7.47
N GLY A 255 -14.95 -20.86 -8.00
CA GLY A 255 -14.74 -20.72 -9.44
C GLY A 255 -15.49 -19.56 -10.08
N TRP A 256 -16.15 -18.73 -9.29
CA TRP A 256 -16.74 -17.50 -9.80
C TRP A 256 -15.64 -16.49 -10.16
N LEU A 257 -15.59 -16.13 -11.43
CA LEU A 257 -14.76 -15.07 -11.99
C LEU A 257 -15.69 -13.94 -12.46
N ALA A 258 -15.40 -12.72 -12.08
CA ALA A 258 -16.18 -11.55 -12.50
C ALA A 258 -15.29 -10.35 -12.84
N VAL A 259 -15.75 -9.55 -13.80
CA VAL A 259 -15.15 -8.28 -14.20
C VAL A 259 -16.19 -7.18 -14.00
N TRP A 260 -15.78 -6.11 -13.32
CA TRP A 260 -16.64 -5.03 -12.86
C TRP A 260 -16.16 -3.70 -13.43
N SER A 261 -17.11 -2.83 -13.78
CA SER A 261 -16.86 -1.41 -14.01
C SER A 261 -16.77 -0.70 -12.66
N LEU A 262 -15.70 0.05 -12.43
CA LEU A 262 -15.54 0.85 -11.21
C LEU A 262 -16.23 2.21 -11.29
N HIS A 263 -16.65 2.64 -12.47
CA HIS A 263 -17.37 3.91 -12.65
C HIS A 263 -18.74 3.89 -11.98
N ASP A 264 -19.43 2.76 -12.06
CA ASP A 264 -20.82 2.60 -11.59
C ASP A 264 -21.04 1.31 -10.78
N GLY A 265 -20.01 0.49 -10.58
CA GLY A 265 -20.08 -0.76 -9.83
C GLY A 265 -20.81 -1.89 -10.57
N THR A 266 -21.00 -1.77 -11.88
CA THR A 266 -21.75 -2.77 -12.66
C THR A 266 -20.93 -4.02 -12.96
N LEU A 267 -21.60 -5.17 -12.95
CA LEU A 267 -21.02 -6.44 -13.41
C LEU A 267 -21.01 -6.45 -14.94
N LEU A 268 -19.82 -6.46 -15.55
CA LEU A 268 -19.68 -6.47 -17.01
C LEU A 268 -19.63 -7.90 -17.56
N GLN A 269 -18.90 -8.77 -16.89
CA GLN A 269 -18.74 -10.17 -17.31
C GLN A 269 -18.61 -11.07 -16.09
N SER A 270 -19.21 -12.26 -16.16
CA SER A 270 -18.97 -13.33 -15.19
C SER A 270 -18.76 -14.67 -15.89
N LYS A 271 -17.96 -15.52 -15.28
CA LYS A 271 -17.75 -16.90 -15.70
C LYS A 271 -17.59 -17.78 -14.47
N GLU A 272 -18.18 -18.96 -14.52
CA GLU A 272 -17.98 -20.01 -13.52
C GLU A 272 -17.01 -21.05 -14.11
N GLY A 273 -15.93 -21.33 -13.39
CA GLY A 273 -14.99 -22.40 -13.71
C GLY A 273 -15.13 -23.58 -12.75
N ASP A 274 -14.43 -24.67 -13.06
CA ASP A 274 -14.58 -25.96 -12.35
C ASP A 274 -13.87 -26.04 -10.99
N GLY A 275 -13.36 -24.91 -10.45
CA GLY A 275 -12.67 -24.87 -9.17
C GLY A 275 -12.22 -23.46 -8.78
N ALA A 276 -11.54 -23.29 -7.65
CA ALA A 276 -11.19 -21.97 -7.13
C ALA A 276 -10.32 -21.15 -8.11
N VAL A 277 -10.62 -19.87 -8.29
CA VAL A 277 -9.74 -18.98 -9.06
C VAL A 277 -8.46 -18.74 -8.26
N SER A 278 -7.32 -19.21 -8.77
CA SER A 278 -6.05 -19.17 -8.04
C SER A 278 -5.20 -17.94 -8.35
N SER A 279 -5.31 -17.40 -9.57
CA SER A 279 -4.57 -16.22 -9.99
C SER A 279 -5.28 -15.50 -11.14
N LEU A 280 -5.00 -14.20 -11.26
CA LEU A 280 -5.46 -13.31 -12.32
C LEU A 280 -4.26 -12.56 -12.88
N SER A 281 -4.28 -12.31 -14.19
CA SER A 281 -3.31 -11.44 -14.85
C SER A 281 -3.94 -10.73 -16.05
N TRP A 282 -3.96 -9.40 -16.02
CA TRP A 282 -4.32 -8.58 -17.17
C TRP A 282 -3.13 -8.46 -18.13
N LEU A 283 -3.33 -8.84 -19.38
CA LEU A 283 -2.35 -8.69 -20.48
C LEU A 283 -2.55 -7.40 -21.27
N SER A 284 -3.76 -6.83 -21.22
CA SER A 284 -4.13 -5.51 -21.75
C SER A 284 -5.40 -5.01 -21.05
N ASP A 285 -5.88 -3.83 -21.40
CA ASP A 285 -7.08 -3.20 -20.82
C ASP A 285 -8.32 -4.10 -20.86
N PHE A 286 -8.40 -5.02 -21.82
CA PHE A 286 -9.55 -5.89 -22.05
C PHE A 286 -9.20 -7.39 -22.15
N LEU A 287 -7.97 -7.78 -21.85
CA LEU A 287 -7.53 -9.18 -21.92
C LEU A 287 -7.11 -9.67 -20.53
N LEU A 288 -7.97 -10.47 -19.92
CA LEU A 288 -7.75 -11.11 -18.62
C LEU A 288 -7.46 -12.60 -18.79
N VAL A 289 -6.40 -13.07 -18.14
CA VAL A 289 -6.08 -14.48 -17.98
C VAL A 289 -6.31 -14.88 -16.53
N SER A 290 -6.96 -16.02 -16.32
CA SER A 290 -7.25 -16.58 -15.00
C SER A 290 -6.79 -18.04 -14.92
N SER A 291 -6.22 -18.44 -13.79
CA SER A 291 -5.97 -19.84 -13.47
C SER A 291 -7.00 -20.36 -12.47
N PHE A 292 -7.43 -21.61 -12.66
CA PHE A 292 -8.34 -22.31 -11.75
C PHE A 292 -7.58 -23.47 -11.11
N SER A 293 -7.83 -23.74 -9.82
CA SER A 293 -7.38 -24.97 -9.18
C SER A 293 -8.28 -26.13 -9.60
N ASN A 294 -7.70 -27.25 -10.02
CA ASN A 294 -8.41 -28.52 -10.19
C ASN A 294 -8.65 -29.22 -8.86
#